data_AF-A0A7Z9US20-F1
#
_entry.id   AF-A0A7Z9US20-F1
#
_cell.length_a   1.000
_cell.length_b   1.000
_cell.length_c   1.000
_cell.angle_alpha   90.00
_cell.angle_beta   90.00
_cell.angle_gamma   90.00
#
_symmetry.space_group_name_H-M   'P 1'
#
loop_
_entity.id
_entity.type
_entity.pdbx_description
1 polymer ?
#
loop_
_entity_poly.entity_id
_entity_poly.type
_entity_poly.pdbx_seq_one_letter_code
_entity_poly.pdbx_strand_id
1 'polypeptide(L)'
;LAHPKLIPYLNTLLGRGWKLDHGVDVLNSISGTEGLRLHGSGNVTFNGSRFYTYQNGRMRCGLIVCQYSLTDVDPGNGGLCVIPGSHKANYSCPEDILTWEANQEVVYHIPLSAGDLVIFNEATTHGTLPWKGKEERRTALYRYTPKYLHYAGGVYQTEMPNWVSELTETQQAVLEPPYIYHRPLIEADGETLVRPRREGE
;
A
#
# COMPACT_ATOMS: atom_id res chain seq x y z
N LEU A 1 10.56 -4.61 -4.29
CA LEU A 1 10.30 -3.44 -5.16
C LEU A 1 9.51 -3.77 -6.43
N ALA A 2 9.90 -4.75 -7.24
CA ALA A 2 9.22 -5.12 -8.50
C ALA A 2 8.97 -6.65 -8.63
N HIS A 3 8.39 -7.28 -7.61
CA HIS A 3 8.22 -8.74 -7.60
C HIS A 3 7.21 -9.20 -8.69
N PRO A 4 7.50 -10.26 -9.49
CA PRO A 4 6.63 -10.71 -10.59
C PRO A 4 5.19 -10.97 -10.18
N LYS A 5 4.98 -11.62 -9.02
CA LYS A 5 3.63 -11.89 -8.49
C LYS A 5 2.85 -10.62 -8.07
N LEU A 6 3.53 -9.50 -7.83
CA LEU A 6 2.91 -8.23 -7.40
C LEU A 6 2.50 -7.37 -8.61
N ILE A 7 3.26 -7.44 -9.70
CA ILE A 7 3.10 -6.59 -10.89
C ILE A 7 1.66 -6.59 -11.45
N PRO A 8 0.97 -7.75 -11.64
CA PRO A 8 -0.38 -7.76 -12.15
C PRO A 8 -1.38 -6.99 -11.28
N TYR A 9 -1.22 -7.04 -9.96
CA TYR A 9 -2.08 -6.30 -9.02
C TYR A 9 -1.82 -4.80 -9.13
N LEU A 10 -0.56 -4.36 -9.12
CA LEU A 10 -0.22 -2.94 -9.25
C LEU A 10 -0.65 -2.38 -10.62
N ASN A 11 -0.45 -3.12 -11.71
CA ASN A 11 -0.91 -2.72 -13.04
C ASN A 11 -2.44 -2.56 -13.09
N THR A 12 -3.17 -3.45 -12.42
CA THR A 12 -4.64 -3.38 -12.34
C THR A 12 -5.09 -2.18 -11.53
N LEU A 13 -4.51 -1.99 -10.33
CA LEU A 13 -4.96 -1.00 -9.36
C LEU A 13 -4.48 0.42 -9.69
N LEU A 14 -3.30 0.58 -10.27
CA LEU A 14 -2.65 1.89 -10.48
C LEU A 14 -2.48 2.25 -11.97
N GLY A 15 -2.55 1.26 -12.86
CA GLY A 15 -2.06 1.38 -14.24
C GLY A 15 -0.57 1.08 -14.35
N ARG A 16 -0.07 0.96 -15.58
CA ARG A 16 1.35 0.66 -15.79
C ARG A 16 2.21 1.88 -15.49
N GLY A 17 3.44 1.59 -15.05
CA GLY A 17 4.41 2.58 -14.64
C GLY A 17 4.14 3.12 -13.25
N TRP A 18 3.43 2.43 -12.37
CA TRP A 18 3.38 2.81 -10.95
C TRP A 18 4.79 3.04 -10.37
N LYS A 19 4.86 3.74 -9.24
CA LYS A 19 6.12 4.02 -8.52
C LYS A 19 5.98 3.72 -7.04
N LEU A 20 7.10 3.52 -6.35
CA LEU A 20 7.13 3.61 -4.90
C LEU A 20 6.98 5.09 -4.50
N ASP A 21 6.24 5.35 -3.44
CA ASP A 21 5.98 6.71 -2.98
C ASP A 21 6.63 7.06 -1.66
N HIS A 22 6.71 6.11 -0.73
CA HIS A 22 7.36 6.29 0.55
C HIS A 22 8.71 5.55 0.58
N GLY A 23 9.54 5.87 1.56
CA GLY A 23 10.51 4.90 2.05
C GLY A 23 9.81 3.61 2.51
N VAL A 24 10.56 2.51 2.56
CA VAL A 24 10.05 1.27 3.12
C VAL A 24 9.98 1.42 4.63
N ASP A 25 8.78 1.38 5.19
CA ASP A 25 8.60 1.41 6.64
C ASP A 25 8.68 0.00 7.19
N VAL A 26 9.56 -0.24 8.15
CA VAL A 26 9.58 -1.47 8.95
C VAL A 26 8.95 -1.16 10.30
N LEU A 27 7.76 -1.72 10.53
CA LEU A 27 7.00 -1.52 11.77
C LEU A 27 7.18 -2.73 12.67
N ASN A 28 7.43 -2.46 13.94
CA ASN A 28 7.60 -3.48 14.96
C ASN A 28 6.58 -3.30 16.09
N SER A 29 6.17 -4.39 16.73
CA SER A 29 5.30 -4.34 17.92
C SER A 29 5.70 -5.44 18.90
N ILE A 30 5.89 -5.08 20.16
CA ILE A 30 6.11 -6.01 21.27
C ILE A 30 4.82 -6.22 22.05
N SER A 31 4.74 -7.30 22.85
CA SER A 31 3.54 -7.61 23.63
C SER A 31 3.07 -6.40 24.45
N GLY A 32 1.78 -6.07 24.34
CA GLY A 32 1.19 -4.90 25.00
C GLY A 32 1.23 -3.59 24.20
N THR A 33 1.79 -3.58 22.98
CA THR A 33 1.71 -2.41 22.09
C THR A 33 0.25 -2.04 21.83
N GLU A 34 -0.11 -0.77 22.01
CA GLU A 34 -1.50 -0.29 22.03
C GLU A 34 -2.25 -0.40 20.68
N GLY A 35 -1.53 -0.42 19.57
CA GLY A 35 -2.12 -0.42 18.23
C GLY A 35 -2.24 0.99 17.65
N LEU A 36 -3.10 1.16 16.66
CA LEU A 36 -3.31 2.42 15.95
C LEU A 36 -4.78 2.57 15.58
N ARG A 37 -5.35 3.73 15.92
CA ARG A 37 -6.72 4.13 15.56
C ARG A 37 -6.99 3.86 14.08
N LEU A 38 -8.18 3.35 13.78
CA LEU A 38 -8.56 3.09 12.39
C LEU A 38 -8.62 4.41 11.60
N HIS A 39 -8.17 4.36 10.36
CA HIS A 39 -8.13 5.49 9.43
C HIS A 39 -8.25 4.98 7.99
N GLY A 40 -8.42 5.88 7.04
CA GLY A 40 -8.93 5.54 5.71
C GLY A 40 -10.41 5.88 5.64
N SER A 41 -10.75 6.86 4.81
CA SER A 41 -12.03 7.56 4.85
C SER A 41 -12.91 7.26 3.63
N GLY A 42 -12.64 6.16 2.90
CA GLY A 42 -13.34 5.84 1.67
C GLY A 42 -13.41 7.04 0.72
N ASN A 43 -14.63 7.32 0.25
CA ASN A 43 -14.98 8.46 -0.60
C ASN A 43 -15.83 9.50 0.16
N VAL A 44 -15.75 9.56 1.49
CA VAL A 44 -16.48 10.54 2.33
C VAL A 44 -16.10 11.97 1.96
N THR A 45 -14.80 12.20 1.73
CA THR A 45 -14.28 13.41 1.11
C THR A 45 -13.44 13.02 -0.09
N PHE A 46 -13.47 13.84 -1.15
CA PHE A 46 -12.64 13.57 -2.31
C PHE A 46 -11.17 13.66 -1.92
N ASN A 47 -10.47 12.53 -1.98
CA ASN A 47 -9.04 12.44 -1.77
C ASN A 47 -8.36 11.93 -3.05
N GLY A 48 -7.86 12.86 -3.87
CA GLY A 48 -7.20 12.54 -5.14
C GLY A 48 -5.91 11.71 -5.01
N SER A 49 -5.42 11.47 -3.80
CA SER A 49 -4.19 10.72 -3.53
C SER A 49 -4.38 9.31 -2.99
N ARG A 50 -5.52 9.05 -2.34
CA ARG A 50 -5.86 7.75 -1.72
C ARG A 50 -7.15 7.16 -2.29
N PHE A 51 -7.63 7.67 -3.43
CA PHE A 51 -8.97 7.37 -3.95
C PHE A 51 -9.21 5.88 -4.26
N TYR A 52 -10.49 5.54 -4.35
CA TYR A 52 -11.00 4.36 -5.04
C TYR A 52 -11.99 4.81 -6.12
N THR A 53 -11.84 4.28 -7.34
CA THR A 53 -12.84 4.41 -8.39
C THR A 53 -13.00 3.11 -9.17
N TYR A 54 -14.19 2.89 -9.70
CA TYR A 54 -14.49 1.80 -10.60
C TYR A 54 -15.24 2.35 -11.82
N GLN A 55 -14.59 2.31 -12.98
CA GLN A 55 -15.14 2.85 -14.23
C GLN A 55 -14.76 1.93 -15.39
N ASN A 56 -15.70 1.70 -16.30
CA ASN A 56 -15.49 0.87 -17.51
C ASN A 56 -14.89 -0.52 -17.21
N GLY A 57 -15.43 -1.19 -16.19
CA GLY A 57 -14.98 -2.55 -15.82
C GLY A 57 -13.64 -2.61 -15.10
N ARG A 58 -13.01 -1.47 -14.78
CA ARG A 58 -11.67 -1.40 -14.18
C ARG A 58 -11.66 -0.62 -12.88
N MET A 59 -11.02 -1.19 -11.87
CA MET A 59 -10.69 -0.52 -10.62
C MET A 59 -9.47 0.39 -10.84
N ARG A 60 -9.46 1.57 -10.21
CA ARG A 60 -8.28 2.44 -10.09
C ARG A 60 -8.20 3.03 -8.70
N CYS A 61 -6.97 3.14 -8.21
CA CYS A 61 -6.65 3.57 -6.86
C CYS A 61 -5.56 4.66 -6.86
N GLY A 62 -5.51 5.43 -5.78
CA GLY A 62 -4.49 6.45 -5.56
C GLY A 62 -3.24 5.94 -4.84
N LEU A 63 -3.41 5.18 -3.75
CA LEU A 63 -2.31 4.65 -2.93
C LEU A 63 -2.60 3.21 -2.57
N ILE A 64 -1.71 2.30 -2.96
CA ILE A 64 -1.79 0.88 -2.63
C ILE A 64 -0.68 0.54 -1.65
N VAL A 65 -1.07 -0.06 -0.52
CA VAL A 65 -0.14 -0.59 0.48
C VAL A 65 0.05 -2.07 0.22
N CYS A 66 1.32 -2.48 0.15
CA CYS A 66 1.78 -3.85 0.10
C CYS A 66 2.52 -4.12 1.41
N GLN A 67 1.86 -4.80 2.34
CA GLN A 67 2.39 -5.12 3.65
C GLN A 67 2.89 -6.57 3.67
N TYR A 68 4.21 -6.75 3.80
CA TYR A 68 4.84 -8.06 3.98
C TYR A 68 4.92 -8.40 5.46
N SER A 69 4.45 -9.59 5.84
CA SER A 69 4.68 -10.11 7.19
C SER A 69 6.09 -10.70 7.27
N LEU A 70 6.90 -10.22 8.20
CA LEU A 70 8.26 -10.75 8.43
C LEU A 70 8.29 -11.76 9.58
N THR A 71 7.20 -11.85 10.34
CA THR A 71 6.97 -12.78 11.44
C THR A 71 5.55 -13.33 11.33
N ASP A 72 5.27 -14.44 12.00
CA ASP A 72 3.91 -14.98 12.09
C ASP A 72 3.00 -14.07 12.93
N VAL A 73 1.75 -13.98 12.53
CA VAL A 73 0.65 -13.26 13.16
C VAL A 73 -0.55 -14.20 13.24
N ASP A 74 -0.66 -14.91 14.35
CA ASP A 74 -1.75 -15.84 14.58
C ASP A 74 -3.10 -15.12 14.82
N PRO A 75 -4.23 -15.80 14.59
CA PRO A 75 -5.54 -15.32 15.01
C PRO A 75 -5.55 -14.90 16.48
N GLY A 76 -5.99 -13.65 16.74
CA GLY A 76 -6.09 -13.11 18.10
C GLY A 76 -4.85 -12.37 18.61
N ASN A 77 -3.71 -12.44 17.91
CA ASN A 77 -2.52 -11.69 18.29
C ASN A 77 -2.66 -10.17 18.10
N GLY A 78 -3.62 -9.70 17.30
CA GLY A 78 -3.73 -8.29 16.91
C GLY A 78 -2.79 -7.96 15.74
N GLY A 79 -2.53 -6.69 15.48
CA GLY A 79 -1.85 -6.27 14.25
C GLY A 79 -2.82 -5.75 13.20
N LEU A 80 -2.49 -5.90 11.91
CA LEU A 80 -3.27 -5.29 10.82
C LEU A 80 -4.76 -5.70 10.89
N CYS A 81 -5.63 -4.71 10.82
CA CYS A 81 -7.05 -4.92 10.64
C CYS A 81 -7.64 -3.95 9.61
N VAL A 82 -8.78 -4.33 9.04
CA VAL A 82 -9.51 -3.56 8.03
C VAL A 82 -11.01 -3.63 8.28
N ILE A 83 -11.76 -2.65 7.76
CA ILE A 83 -13.21 -2.77 7.55
C ILE A 83 -13.40 -3.10 6.06
N PRO A 84 -13.73 -4.34 5.68
CA PRO A 84 -13.86 -4.72 4.27
C PRO A 84 -14.89 -3.86 3.53
N GLY A 85 -14.56 -3.40 2.32
CA GLY A 85 -15.46 -2.60 1.48
C GLY A 85 -15.55 -1.11 1.84
N SER A 86 -15.00 -0.67 2.97
CA SER A 86 -15.02 0.74 3.42
C SER A 86 -14.35 1.74 2.46
N HIS A 87 -13.50 1.28 1.54
CA HIS A 87 -12.97 2.13 0.45
C HIS A 87 -14.08 2.70 -0.47
N LYS A 88 -15.30 2.15 -0.42
CA LYS A 88 -16.49 2.64 -1.13
C LYS A 88 -17.41 3.49 -0.26
N ALA A 89 -17.08 3.69 1.02
CA ALA A 89 -17.94 4.41 1.95
C ALA A 89 -18.13 5.87 1.49
N ASN A 90 -19.36 6.35 1.55
CA ASN A 90 -19.71 7.75 1.27
C ASN A 90 -20.11 8.52 2.54
N TYR A 91 -20.13 7.84 3.69
CA TYR A 91 -20.41 8.41 5.01
C TYR A 91 -19.25 8.13 5.97
N SER A 92 -18.95 9.08 6.85
CA SER A 92 -17.93 8.92 7.87
C SER A 92 -18.20 7.68 8.71
N CYS A 93 -17.15 6.90 8.97
CA CYS A 93 -17.21 5.84 9.98
C CYS A 93 -17.40 6.49 11.37
N PRO A 94 -18.35 6.02 12.19
CA PRO A 94 -18.50 6.47 13.57
C PRO A 94 -17.20 6.37 14.38
N GLU A 95 -16.98 7.33 15.29
CA GLU A 95 -15.71 7.45 16.02
C GLU A 95 -15.45 6.25 16.93
N ASP A 96 -16.49 5.74 17.59
CA ASP A 96 -16.44 4.56 18.47
C ASP A 96 -16.06 3.27 17.71
N ILE A 97 -16.38 3.17 16.42
CA ILE A 97 -15.87 2.10 15.56
C ILE A 97 -14.39 2.35 15.23
N LEU A 98 -14.01 3.60 14.94
CA LEU A 98 -12.63 3.96 14.60
C LEU A 98 -11.63 3.80 15.76
N THR A 99 -12.10 3.97 17.01
CA THR A 99 -11.36 3.70 18.24
C THR A 99 -11.48 2.24 18.70
N TRP A 100 -12.24 1.41 17.97
CA TRP A 100 -12.49 -0.01 18.27
C TRP A 100 -13.20 -0.24 19.62
N GLU A 101 -14.03 0.72 20.04
CA GLU A 101 -14.84 0.67 21.27
C GLU A 101 -16.26 0.11 21.01
N ALA A 102 -16.75 0.19 19.77
CA ALA A 102 -18.05 -0.32 19.34
C ALA A 102 -17.95 -1.10 18.02
N ASN A 103 -18.96 -1.94 17.76
CA ASN A 103 -19.11 -2.74 16.54
C ASN A 103 -17.82 -3.47 16.09
N GLN A 104 -17.11 -4.07 17.04
CA GLN A 104 -15.82 -4.73 16.78
C GLN A 104 -15.93 -5.85 15.72
N GLU A 105 -17.13 -6.42 15.52
CA GLU A 105 -17.42 -7.45 14.52
C GLU A 105 -17.25 -6.99 13.06
N VAL A 106 -17.28 -5.68 12.78
CA VAL A 106 -17.04 -5.16 11.42
C VAL A 106 -15.55 -4.94 11.13
N VAL A 107 -14.70 -5.01 12.16
CA VAL A 107 -13.25 -4.83 12.07
C VAL A 107 -12.58 -6.20 11.94
N TYR A 108 -12.11 -6.51 10.74
CA TYR A 108 -11.49 -7.78 10.41
C TYR A 108 -9.99 -7.74 10.66
N HIS A 109 -9.55 -8.48 11.68
CA HIS A 109 -8.15 -8.82 11.89
C HIS A 109 -7.64 -9.72 10.74
N ILE A 110 -6.38 -9.51 10.31
CA ILE A 110 -5.77 -10.26 9.21
C ILE A 110 -4.59 -11.09 9.76
N PRO A 111 -4.82 -12.38 10.09
CA PRO A 111 -3.74 -13.32 10.41
C PRO A 111 -2.85 -13.57 9.19
N LEU A 112 -1.54 -13.67 9.40
CA LEU A 112 -0.53 -13.81 8.34
C LEU A 112 0.61 -14.68 8.81
N SER A 113 1.14 -15.52 7.93
CA SER A 113 2.41 -16.20 8.15
C SER A 113 3.58 -15.36 7.63
N ALA A 114 4.78 -15.59 8.17
CA ALA A 114 6.00 -14.96 7.68
C ALA A 114 6.17 -15.23 6.17
N GLY A 115 6.38 -14.17 5.39
CA GLY A 115 6.45 -14.21 3.93
C GLY A 115 5.15 -13.87 3.22
N ASP A 116 4.00 -13.84 3.91
CA ASP A 116 2.73 -13.43 3.32
C ASP A 116 2.74 -11.94 2.96
N LEU A 117 1.95 -11.61 1.94
CA LEU A 117 1.73 -10.25 1.45
C LEU A 117 0.24 -9.92 1.49
N VAL A 118 -0.12 -8.82 2.16
CA VAL A 118 -1.44 -8.21 2.06
C VAL A 118 -1.36 -6.97 1.18
N ILE A 119 -2.28 -6.88 0.22
CA ILE A 119 -2.44 -5.72 -0.66
C ILE A 119 -3.77 -5.04 -0.34
N PHE A 120 -3.75 -3.76 0.00
CA PHE A 120 -4.97 -2.99 0.23
C PHE A 120 -4.86 -1.55 -0.28
N ASN A 121 -6.01 -0.96 -0.60
CA ASN A 121 -6.10 0.47 -0.93
C ASN A 121 -6.16 1.28 0.37
N GLU A 122 -5.35 2.34 0.46
CA GLU A 122 -5.31 3.27 1.59
C GLU A 122 -6.68 3.90 1.92
N ALA A 123 -7.60 4.04 0.94
CA ALA A 123 -8.98 4.48 1.21
C ALA A 123 -9.77 3.50 2.10
N THR A 124 -9.37 2.23 2.15
CA THR A 124 -10.00 1.24 3.04
C THR A 124 -9.74 1.66 4.46
N THR A 125 -10.78 1.76 5.29
CA THR A 125 -10.61 1.93 6.72
C THR A 125 -9.81 0.76 7.29
N HIS A 126 -8.65 1.06 7.86
CA HIS A 126 -7.66 0.11 8.35
C HIS A 126 -6.94 0.67 9.55
N GLY A 127 -6.25 -0.19 10.29
CA GLY A 127 -5.43 0.22 11.42
C GLY A 127 -4.68 -0.96 12.01
N THR A 128 -4.28 -0.84 13.27
CA THR A 128 -3.56 -1.90 13.97
C THR A 128 -4.25 -2.17 15.29
N LEU A 129 -4.74 -3.39 15.49
CA LEU A 129 -5.27 -3.84 16.78
C LEU A 129 -4.13 -3.98 17.80
N PRO A 130 -4.40 -3.79 19.11
CA PRO A 130 -3.41 -3.98 20.16
C PRO A 130 -2.71 -5.34 20.05
N TRP A 131 -1.38 -5.35 20.17
CA TRP A 131 -0.59 -6.57 20.02
C TRP A 131 -0.58 -7.39 21.31
N LYS A 132 -1.07 -8.62 21.21
CA LYS A 132 -1.18 -9.63 22.28
C LYS A 132 -0.29 -10.85 22.03
N GLY A 133 0.41 -10.89 20.89
CA GLY A 133 1.37 -11.95 20.59
C GLY A 133 2.53 -11.98 21.59
N LYS A 134 3.10 -13.17 21.78
CA LYS A 134 4.27 -13.37 22.66
C LYS A 134 5.55 -12.86 22.01
N GLU A 135 5.73 -13.16 20.73
CA GLU A 135 6.89 -12.74 19.94
C GLU A 135 6.72 -11.32 19.40
N GLU A 136 7.83 -10.68 19.04
CA GLU A 136 7.81 -9.40 18.34
C GLU A 136 7.18 -9.55 16.96
N ARG A 137 6.17 -8.74 16.65
CA ARG A 137 5.65 -8.61 15.29
C ARG A 137 6.59 -7.71 14.49
N ARG A 138 6.99 -8.15 13.29
CA ARG A 138 7.69 -7.31 12.30
C ARG A 138 6.99 -7.33 10.95
N THR A 139 6.84 -6.16 10.35
CA THR A 139 6.24 -6.03 9.01
C THR A 139 6.92 -4.95 8.20
N ALA A 140 6.98 -5.13 6.88
CA ALA A 140 7.52 -4.14 5.94
C ALA A 140 6.40 -3.61 5.03
N LEU A 141 6.21 -2.29 5.01
CA LEU A 141 5.20 -1.62 4.21
C LEU A 141 5.84 -0.96 2.99
N TYR A 142 5.39 -1.38 1.81
CA TYR A 142 5.71 -0.76 0.54
C TYR A 142 4.46 -0.05 0.02
N ARG A 143 4.56 1.25 -0.28
CA ARG A 143 3.41 2.04 -0.74
C ARG A 143 3.63 2.54 -2.14
N TYR A 144 2.69 2.21 -3.02
CA TYR A 144 2.78 2.45 -4.46
C TYR A 144 1.69 3.42 -4.93
N THR A 145 2.05 4.32 -5.85
CA THR A 145 1.15 5.31 -6.45
C THR A 145 1.18 5.26 -7.98
N PRO A 146 0.18 5.83 -8.67
CA PRO A 146 0.25 6.05 -10.11
C PRO A 146 1.46 6.93 -10.47
N LYS A 147 1.98 6.75 -11.69
CA LYS A 147 3.19 7.42 -12.20
C LYS A 147 3.27 8.94 -12.03
N TYR A 148 2.13 9.61 -11.98
CA TYR A 148 2.05 11.07 -11.95
C TYR A 148 1.80 11.62 -10.53
N LEU A 149 1.64 10.74 -9.54
CA LEU A 149 1.20 11.11 -8.21
C LEU A 149 2.36 11.11 -7.22
N HIS A 150 2.61 12.26 -6.59
CA HIS A 150 3.53 12.42 -5.48
C HIS A 150 2.73 12.65 -4.20
N TYR A 151 2.75 11.70 -3.28
CA TYR A 151 1.99 11.81 -2.04
C TYR A 151 2.86 12.27 -0.87
N ALA A 152 4.04 11.68 -0.69
CA ALA A 152 5.03 12.21 0.24
C ALA A 152 5.47 13.61 -0.23
N GLY A 153 5.24 14.63 0.59
CA GLY A 153 5.61 16.00 0.23
C GLY A 153 7.12 16.15 -0.03
N GLY A 154 7.50 17.22 -0.71
CA GLY A 154 8.89 17.50 -1.02
C GLY A 154 9.01 18.39 -2.25
N VAL A 155 9.78 19.46 -2.09
CA VAL A 155 10.39 20.22 -3.19
C VAL A 155 11.90 19.99 -3.00
N TYR A 156 12.73 20.14 -4.01
CA TYR A 156 14.20 19.97 -3.97
C TYR A 156 14.76 18.60 -4.40
N GLN A 157 15.97 18.70 -4.96
CA GLN A 157 16.81 17.71 -5.62
C GLN A 157 16.41 16.25 -5.38
N THR A 158 15.77 15.63 -6.37
CA THR A 158 15.60 14.18 -6.39
C THR A 158 16.93 13.56 -6.76
N GLU A 159 17.71 13.19 -5.75
CA GLU A 159 18.92 12.40 -5.93
C GLU A 159 18.63 10.97 -5.52
N MET A 160 18.99 10.03 -6.38
CA MET A 160 18.98 8.63 -6.01
C MET A 160 20.15 8.38 -5.07
N PRO A 161 19.92 7.83 -3.86
CA PRO A 161 21.01 7.42 -3.00
C PRO A 161 21.95 6.44 -3.71
N ASN A 162 23.22 6.41 -3.32
CA ASN A 162 24.23 5.56 -3.97
C ASN A 162 23.82 4.07 -4.03
N TRP A 163 23.10 3.57 -3.02
CA TRP A 163 22.63 2.18 -2.98
C TRP A 163 21.62 1.84 -4.08
N VAL A 164 20.99 2.83 -4.73
CA VAL A 164 20.08 2.58 -5.86
C VAL A 164 20.81 1.92 -7.03
N SER A 165 22.11 2.19 -7.18
CA SER A 165 22.95 1.56 -8.21
C SER A 165 23.15 0.05 -8.01
N GLU A 166 22.87 -0.47 -6.80
CA GLU A 166 22.92 -1.91 -6.49
C GLU A 166 21.64 -2.65 -6.91
N LEU A 167 20.58 -1.91 -7.25
CA LEU A 167 19.29 -2.46 -7.66
C LEU A 167 19.26 -2.83 -9.15
N THR A 168 18.40 -3.77 -9.52
CA THR A 168 18.12 -4.07 -10.94
C THR A 168 17.49 -2.86 -11.63
N GLU A 169 17.61 -2.76 -12.96
CA GLU A 169 16.98 -1.67 -13.72
C GLU A 169 15.47 -1.57 -13.45
N THR A 170 14.77 -2.70 -13.34
CA THR A 170 13.34 -2.73 -13.01
C THR A 170 13.05 -2.19 -11.62
N GLN A 171 13.90 -2.45 -10.64
CA GLN A 171 13.75 -1.91 -9.29
C GLN A 171 14.09 -0.41 -9.23
N GLN A 172 15.10 0.04 -9.98
CA GLN A 172 15.42 1.47 -10.11
C GLN A 172 14.26 2.25 -10.74
N ALA A 173 13.62 1.68 -11.78
CA ALA A 173 12.46 2.29 -12.45
C ALA A 173 11.29 2.60 -11.50
N VAL A 174 11.11 1.76 -10.47
CA VAL A 174 10.08 1.96 -9.44
C VAL A 174 10.35 3.20 -8.58
N LEU A 175 11.61 3.59 -8.43
CA LEU A 175 12.04 4.71 -7.59
C LEU A 175 12.06 6.05 -8.34
N GLU A 176 11.96 6.02 -9.67
CA GLU A 176 11.98 7.24 -10.48
C GLU A 176 10.87 8.24 -10.09
N PRO A 177 11.14 9.56 -10.15
CA PRO A 177 10.19 10.60 -9.79
C PRO A 177 8.89 10.53 -10.60
N PRO A 178 7.84 11.27 -10.19
CA PRO A 178 6.57 11.25 -10.89
C PRO A 178 6.64 11.98 -12.24
N TYR A 179 6.26 11.31 -13.33
CA TYR A 179 6.12 11.88 -14.67
C TYR A 179 5.35 10.93 -15.61
N ILE A 180 4.95 11.43 -16.79
CA ILE A 180 4.05 10.69 -17.72
C ILE A 180 4.79 10.10 -18.91
N TYR A 181 5.55 10.90 -19.65
CA TYR A 181 6.13 10.50 -20.92
C TYR A 181 7.43 9.73 -20.74
N HIS A 182 7.67 8.73 -21.58
CA HIS A 182 8.89 7.91 -21.56
C HIS A 182 9.12 7.16 -20.24
N ARG A 183 8.06 6.98 -19.46
CA ARG A 183 8.16 6.27 -18.19
C ARG A 183 8.39 4.78 -18.43
N PRO A 184 9.40 4.16 -17.79
CA PRO A 184 9.59 2.73 -17.88
C PRO A 184 8.34 1.97 -17.41
N LEU A 185 7.94 0.99 -18.20
CA LEU A 185 6.92 0.03 -17.84
C LEU A 185 7.59 -1.31 -17.60
N ILE A 186 7.31 -1.90 -16.44
CA ILE A 186 7.80 -3.22 -16.07
C ILE A 186 6.87 -4.26 -16.70
N GLU A 187 7.45 -5.23 -17.39
CA GLU A 187 6.71 -6.37 -17.94
C GLU A 187 6.40 -7.41 -16.84
N ALA A 188 5.57 -8.41 -17.18
CA ALA A 188 5.06 -9.38 -16.22
C ALA A 188 6.16 -10.26 -15.58
N ASP A 189 7.31 -10.39 -16.24
CA ASP A 189 8.48 -11.14 -15.75
C ASP A 189 9.21 -10.43 -14.60
N GLY A 190 8.97 -9.13 -14.38
CA GLY A 190 9.68 -8.33 -13.38
C GLY A 190 11.13 -7.99 -13.71
N GLU A 191 11.58 -8.34 -14.92
CA GLU A 191 12.97 -8.21 -15.39
C GLU A 191 13.07 -7.32 -16.63
N THR A 192 12.05 -7.32 -17.49
CA THR A 192 12.05 -6.56 -18.74
C THR A 192 11.44 -5.16 -18.53
N LEU A 193 12.11 -4.15 -19.09
CA LEU A 193 11.63 -2.77 -19.17
C LEU A 193 11.33 -2.37 -20.63
N VAL A 194 10.21 -1.68 -20.81
CA VAL A 194 9.92 -0.95 -22.05
C VAL A 194 9.76 0.54 -21.75
N ARG A 195 10.17 1.41 -22.67
CA ARG A 195 10.11 2.87 -22.52
C ARG A 195 9.30 3.52 -23.65
N PRO A 196 8.00 3.19 -23.79
CA PRO A 196 7.16 3.83 -24.80
C PRO A 196 6.98 5.31 -24.47
N ARG A 197 6.63 6.13 -25.46
CA ARG A 197 6.32 7.54 -25.18
C ARG A 197 5.07 7.64 -24.29
N ARG A 198 4.06 6.78 -24.50
CA ARG A 198 2.86 6.66 -23.65
C ARG A 198 2.49 5.19 -23.38
N GLU A 199 1.76 4.97 -22.30
CA GLU A 199 1.17 3.66 -22.01
C GLU A 199 0.08 3.32 -23.05
N GLY A 200 0.23 2.17 -23.71
CA GLY A 200 -0.71 1.70 -24.74
C GLY A 200 -0.26 1.95 -26.18
N GLU A 201 0.92 2.56 -26.39
CA GLU A 201 1.65 2.58 -27.67
C GLU A 201 2.46 1.31 -27.88
#